data_AF-A0A3D4VWN2-F1
#
_entry.id   AF-A0A3D4VWN2-F1
#
_cell.length_a   1.000
_cell.length_b   1.000
_cell.length_c   1.000
_cell.angle_alpha   90.00
_cell.angle_beta   90.00
_cell.angle_gamma   90.00
#
_symmetry.space_group_name_H-M   'P 1'
#
loop_
_entity.id
_entity.type
_entity.pdbx_description
1 polymer ?
#
loop_
_entity_poly.entity_id
_entity_poly.type
_entity_poly.pdbx_seq_one_letter_code
_entity_poly.pdbx_strand_id
1 'polypeptide(L)'
;MCDVFYIGGTKCGALFGEAIVIPNKNFISHFFTIMKQQDALLAKGRLLGIQFDSLFKDNFYMCIGVPAIIAAEKIRKALIQLGYELYFESHANQKFVVLENTKMIYFITQKYICTKCVLKN
;
A
#
# COMPACT_ATOMS: atom_id res chain seq x y z
N MET A 1 -14.04 11.21 11.02
CA MET A 1 -13.49 10.24 11.99
C MET A 1 -13.94 8.85 11.55
N CYS A 2 -13.14 7.80 11.76
CA CYS A 2 -13.42 6.46 11.26
C CYS A 2 -13.65 5.49 12.44
N ASP A 3 -14.65 4.62 12.33
CA ASP A 3 -15.00 3.65 13.40
C ASP A 3 -14.08 2.43 13.42
N VAL A 4 -13.54 2.03 12.26
CA VAL A 4 -12.61 0.91 12.10
C VAL A 4 -11.67 1.18 10.94
N PHE A 5 -10.37 1.06 11.17
CA PHE A 5 -9.36 1.16 10.11
C PHE A 5 -8.29 0.09 10.29
N TYR A 6 -7.39 -0.06 9.32
CA TYR A 6 -6.24 -0.93 9.46
C TYR A 6 -4.95 -0.18 9.12
N ILE A 7 -3.86 -0.60 9.76
CA ILE A 7 -2.51 -0.14 9.47
C ILE A 7 -1.82 -1.20 8.62
N GLY A 8 -1.43 -0.76 7.43
CA GLY A 8 -0.78 -1.54 6.39
C GLY A 8 0.60 -2.05 6.83
N GLY A 9 0.78 -3.32 7.18
CA GLY A 9 2.11 -3.86 7.55
C GLY A 9 2.89 -4.36 6.33
N THR A 10 2.24 -5.20 5.52
CA THR A 10 2.88 -5.96 4.43
C THR A 10 3.58 -5.06 3.39
N LYS A 11 2.96 -3.92 3.03
CA LYS A 11 3.53 -2.97 2.06
C LYS A 11 4.50 -1.96 2.70
N CYS A 12 4.67 -2.04 4.02
CA CYS A 12 5.48 -1.14 4.82
C CYS A 12 6.59 -1.90 5.56
N GLY A 13 7.09 -2.98 4.96
CA GLY A 13 8.28 -3.70 5.42
C GLY A 13 8.03 -4.91 6.32
N ALA A 14 6.78 -5.18 6.73
CA ALA A 14 6.46 -6.48 7.32
C ALA A 14 6.48 -7.57 6.26
N LEU A 15 6.86 -8.79 6.64
CA LEU A 15 6.73 -9.99 5.81
C LEU A 15 5.25 -10.28 5.50
N PHE A 16 4.38 -10.11 6.50
CA PHE A 16 2.93 -10.22 6.38
C PHE A 16 2.25 -9.60 7.60
N GLY A 17 0.99 -9.20 7.45
CA GLY A 17 0.12 -8.83 8.55
C GLY A 17 -0.39 -7.40 8.45
N GLU A 18 -1.60 -7.21 8.97
CA GLU A 18 -2.31 -5.94 9.00
C GLU A 18 -2.84 -5.73 10.42
N ALA A 19 -2.67 -4.53 10.97
CA ALA A 19 -3.16 -4.21 12.31
C ALA A 19 -4.52 -3.53 12.22
N ILE A 20 -5.60 -4.27 12.52
CA ILE A 20 -6.95 -3.71 12.60
C ILE A 20 -7.07 -2.90 13.89
N VAL A 21 -7.53 -1.65 13.76
CA VAL A 21 -7.75 -0.72 14.86
C VAL A 21 -9.24 -0.43 14.98
N ILE A 22 -9.81 -0.77 16.13
CA ILE A 22 -11.19 -0.47 16.51
C ILE A 22 -11.12 0.46 17.73
N PRO A 23 -11.18 1.80 17.55
CA PRO A 23 -11.00 2.76 18.64
C PRO A 23 -12.04 2.59 19.76
N ASN A 24 -13.27 2.23 19.40
CA ASN A 24 -14.32 1.88 20.35
C ASN A 24 -14.34 0.36 20.59
N LYS A 25 -13.80 -0.07 21.73
CA LYS A 25 -13.60 -1.48 22.11
C LYS A 25 -14.82 -2.40 21.92
N ASN A 26 -16.04 -1.87 22.03
CA ASN A 26 -17.28 -2.65 21.94
C ASN A 26 -18.07 -2.38 20.65
N PHE A 27 -17.46 -1.70 19.66
CA PHE A 27 -18.13 -1.40 18.39
C PHE A 27 -18.51 -2.66 17.60
N ILE A 28 -17.67 -3.70 17.66
CA ILE A 28 -17.93 -5.00 17.03
C ILE A 28 -17.99 -6.08 18.11
N SER A 29 -19.21 -6.49 18.46
CA SER A 29 -19.45 -7.63 19.33
C SER A 29 -18.82 -8.90 18.77
N HIS A 30 -18.17 -9.69 19.63
CA HIS A 30 -17.57 -10.98 19.28
C HIS A 30 -16.52 -10.94 18.15
N PHE A 31 -15.83 -9.80 17.94
CA PHE A 31 -14.83 -9.64 16.89
C PHE A 31 -13.79 -10.77 16.82
N PHE A 32 -13.27 -11.20 17.97
CA PHE A 32 -12.33 -12.33 18.04
C PHE A 32 -12.93 -13.64 17.51
N THR A 33 -14.19 -13.92 17.82
CA THR A 33 -14.90 -15.11 17.33
C THR A 33 -15.10 -15.04 15.81
N ILE A 34 -15.45 -13.86 15.29
CA ILE A 34 -15.59 -13.62 13.85
C ILE A 34 -14.25 -13.88 13.14
N MET A 35 -13.15 -13.32 13.65
CA MET A 35 -11.81 -13.58 13.10
C MET A 35 -11.47 -15.07 13.10
N LYS A 36 -11.84 -15.79 14.17
CA LYS A 36 -11.58 -17.22 14.27
C LYS A 36 -12.38 -18.02 13.23
N GLN A 37 -13.65 -17.68 13.01
CA GLN A 37 -14.50 -18.35 12.02
C GLN A 37 -14.08 -18.07 10.57
N GLN A 38 -13.39 -16.96 10.33
CA GLN A 38 -12.85 -16.59 9.02
C GLN A 38 -11.40 -17.06 8.80
N ASP A 39 -10.89 -17.96 9.66
CA ASP A 39 -9.51 -18.45 9.62
C ASP A 39 -8.43 -17.35 9.63
N ALA A 40 -8.79 -16.16 10.13
CA ALA A 40 -7.89 -15.00 10.23
C ALA A 40 -7.08 -14.99 11.54
N LEU A 41 -7.30 -15.96 12.42
CA LEU A 41 -6.57 -16.07 13.70
C LEU A 41 -5.32 -16.93 13.55
N LEU A 42 -4.17 -16.28 13.39
CA LEU A 42 -2.87 -16.95 13.35
C LEU A 42 -2.52 -17.54 14.73
N ALA A 43 -2.31 -18.86 14.79
CA ALA A 43 -1.96 -19.56 16.03
C ALA A 43 -0.67 -19.02 16.67
N LYS A 44 0.35 -18.70 15.86
CA LYS A 44 1.62 -18.11 16.30
C LYS A 44 1.59 -16.58 16.20
N GLY A 45 0.58 -15.94 16.82
CA GLY A 45 0.34 -14.49 16.73
C GLY A 45 1.51 -13.58 17.11
N ARG A 46 2.48 -14.08 17.91
CA ARG A 46 3.73 -13.36 18.21
C ARG A 46 4.49 -12.94 16.94
N LEU A 47 4.39 -13.73 15.85
CA LEU A 47 5.01 -13.39 14.57
C LEU A 47 4.42 -12.10 13.96
N LEU A 48 3.13 -11.84 14.17
CA LEU A 48 2.51 -10.56 13.79
C LEU A 48 2.95 -9.46 14.76
N GLY A 49 2.90 -9.74 16.06
CA GLY A 49 3.24 -8.79 17.12
C GLY A 49 4.66 -8.22 16.99
N ILE A 50 5.67 -9.05 16.77
CA ILE A 50 7.07 -8.60 16.68
C ILE A 50 7.33 -7.70 15.46
N GLN A 51 6.62 -7.94 14.36
CA GLN A 51 6.74 -7.11 13.16
C GLN A 51 6.19 -5.71 13.43
N PHE A 52 5.01 -5.60 14.05
CA PHE A 52 4.43 -4.30 14.40
C PHE A 52 5.14 -3.59 15.55
N ASP A 53 5.67 -4.33 16.53
CA ASP A 53 6.55 -3.80 17.57
C ASP A 53 7.78 -3.11 16.95
N SER A 54 8.41 -3.77 15.97
CA SER A 54 9.53 -3.19 15.23
C SER A 54 9.11 -1.99 14.36
N LEU A 55 7.97 -2.07 13.67
CA LEU A 55 7.48 -0.98 12.82
C LEU A 55 7.12 0.26 13.62
N PHE A 56 6.52 0.12 14.81
CA PHE A 56 6.07 1.26 15.62
C PHE A 56 7.15 1.84 16.53
N LYS A 57 8.36 1.27 16.51
CA LYS A 57 9.50 1.80 17.25
C LYS A 57 10.11 3.02 16.52
N ASP A 58 10.52 4.03 17.28
CA ASP A 58 11.31 5.18 16.80
C ASP A 58 10.74 5.87 15.54
N ASN A 59 9.41 5.95 15.41
CA ASN A 59 8.69 6.46 14.23
C ASN A 59 9.03 5.73 12.90
N PHE A 60 9.57 4.52 12.96
CA PHE A 60 10.07 3.80 11.79
C PHE A 60 8.99 3.62 10.72
N TYR A 61 7.76 3.26 11.11
CA TYR A 61 6.61 3.15 10.21
C TYR A 61 6.35 4.42 9.39
N MET A 62 6.53 5.60 10.00
CA MET A 62 6.28 6.88 9.33
C MET A 62 7.33 7.20 8.26
N CYS A 63 8.56 6.70 8.45
CA CYS A 63 9.70 7.04 7.60
C CYS A 63 10.01 5.96 6.56
N ILE A 64 9.61 4.70 6.77
CA ILE A 64 9.98 3.58 5.91
C ILE A 64 9.51 3.74 4.45
N GLY A 65 8.43 4.49 4.22
CA GLY A 65 7.89 4.76 2.89
C GLY A 65 8.63 5.86 2.11
N VAL A 66 9.46 6.68 2.76
CA VAL A 66 10.12 7.84 2.14
C VAL A 66 10.96 7.45 0.91
N PRO A 67 11.79 6.39 0.92
CA PRO A 67 12.55 5.99 -0.26
C PRO A 67 11.65 5.63 -1.46
N ALA A 68 10.50 5.00 -1.21
CA ALA A 68 9.56 4.64 -2.27
C ALA A 68 8.89 5.87 -2.89
N ILE A 69 8.54 6.87 -2.07
CA ILE A 69 8.01 8.16 -2.55
C ILE A 69 9.07 8.88 -3.40
N ILE A 70 10.32 8.95 -2.95
CA ILE A 70 11.42 9.59 -3.69
C ILE A 70 11.66 8.90 -5.03
N ALA A 71 11.67 7.57 -5.06
CA ALA A 71 11.82 6.80 -6.30
C ALA A 71 10.67 7.07 -7.27
N ALA A 72 9.44 7.07 -6.78
CA ALA A 72 8.27 7.35 -7.60
C ALA A 72 8.28 8.79 -8.16
N GLU A 73 8.78 9.77 -7.40
CA GLU A 73 8.98 11.14 -7.89
C GLU A 73 10.04 11.23 -9.00
N LYS A 74 11.13 10.45 -8.93
CA LYS A 74 12.13 10.38 -10.01
C LYS A 74 11.49 9.89 -11.32
N ILE A 75 10.69 8.82 -11.25
CA ILE A 75 9.97 8.27 -12.40
C ILE A 75 9.00 9.32 -12.95
N ARG A 76 8.23 9.99 -12.09
CA ARG A 76 7.30 11.05 -12.48
C ARG A 76 8.01 12.17 -13.26
N LYS A 77 9.14 12.66 -12.74
CA LYS A 77 9.92 13.73 -13.40
C LYS A 77 10.43 13.30 -14.76
N ALA A 78 10.96 12.07 -14.88
CA ALA A 78 11.43 11.54 -16.15
C ALA A 78 10.30 11.42 -17.19
N LEU A 79 9.11 10.95 -16.78
CA LEU A 79 7.95 10.85 -17.66
C LEU A 79 7.47 12.23 -18.14
N ILE A 80 7.40 13.24 -17.25
CA ILE A 80 7.06 14.61 -17.64
C ILE A 80 8.06 15.18 -18.64
N GLN A 81 9.37 14.98 -18.39
CA GLN A 81 10.44 15.45 -19.30
C GLN A 81 10.36 14.82 -20.70
N LEU A 82 9.87 13.58 -20.78
CA LEU A 82 9.62 12.88 -22.04
C LEU A 82 8.29 13.27 -22.71
N GLY A 83 7.54 14.21 -22.14
CA GLY A 83 6.28 14.71 -22.70
C GLY A 83 5.06 13.85 -22.39
N TYR A 84 5.13 12.93 -21.41
CA TYR A 84 3.96 12.17 -20.98
C TYR A 84 3.06 12.99 -20.05
N GLU A 85 1.76 12.88 -20.27
CA GLU A 85 0.73 13.50 -19.44
C GLU A 85 0.45 12.66 -18.18
N LEU A 86 0.36 13.33 -17.02
CA LEU A 86 -0.10 12.67 -15.79
C LEU A 86 -1.62 12.68 -15.73
N TYR A 87 -2.22 11.55 -15.36
CA TYR A 87 -3.66 11.48 -15.18
C TYR A 87 -4.13 12.32 -13.97
N PHE A 88 -3.38 12.27 -12.86
CA PHE A 88 -3.46 13.22 -11.76
C PHE A 88 -2.13 13.25 -11.01
N GLU A 89 -1.91 14.31 -10.24
CA GLU A 89 -0.73 14.41 -9.38
C GLU A 89 -0.91 13.59 -8.10
N SER A 90 -0.16 12.50 -7.98
CA SER A 90 -0.10 11.67 -6.77
C SER A 90 1.16 11.98 -6.00
N HIS A 91 1.05 12.30 -4.70
CA HIS A 91 2.19 12.47 -3.80
C HIS A 91 2.69 11.15 -3.20
N ALA A 92 2.00 10.04 -3.45
CA ALA A 92 2.35 8.73 -2.92
C ALA A 92 3.45 8.03 -3.75
N ASN A 93 3.74 6.79 -3.38
CA ASN A 93 4.69 5.89 -4.05
C ASN A 93 4.17 5.26 -5.36
N GLN A 94 2.97 5.66 -5.83
CA GLN A 94 2.40 5.23 -7.09
C GLN A 94 2.12 6.44 -7.98
N LYS A 95 2.38 6.31 -9.29
CA LYS A 95 2.20 7.37 -10.29
C LYS A 95 1.27 6.90 -11.40
N PHE A 96 0.46 7.83 -11.89
CA PHE A 96 -0.58 7.57 -12.88
C PHE A 96 -0.31 8.44 -14.11
N VAL A 97 -0.01 7.77 -15.23
CA VAL A 97 0.41 8.39 -16.48
C VAL A 97 -0.52 7.94 -17.61
N VAL A 98 -0.86 8.86 -18.50
CA VAL A 98 -1.62 8.57 -19.72
C VAL A 98 -0.68 7.97 -20.75
N LEU A 99 -0.98 6.76 -21.21
CA LEU A 99 -0.17 6.01 -22.16
C LEU A 99 -1.04 5.44 -23.28
N GLU A 100 -0.57 5.57 -24.52
CA GLU A 100 -1.10 4.78 -25.63
C GLU A 100 -0.85 3.29 -25.37
N ASN A 101 -1.80 2.43 -25.77
CA ASN A 101 -1.68 0.98 -25.59
C ASN A 101 -0.39 0.42 -26.23
N THR A 102 0.04 0.97 -27.36
CA THR A 102 1.28 0.61 -28.05
C THR A 102 2.51 0.86 -27.16
N LYS A 103 2.59 2.02 -26.51
CA LYS A 103 3.66 2.38 -25.57
C LYS A 103 3.60 1.54 -24.29
N MET A 104 2.41 1.21 -23.79
CA MET A 104 2.25 0.30 -22.65
C MET A 104 2.81 -1.11 -22.96
N ILE A 105 2.50 -1.65 -24.14
CA ILE A 105 3.06 -2.95 -24.59
C ILE A 105 4.58 -2.88 -24.62
N TYR A 106 5.15 -1.81 -25.18
CA TYR A 106 6.60 -1.60 -25.19
C TYR A 106 7.19 -1.63 -23.77
N PHE A 107 6.66 -0.86 -22.81
CA PHE A 107 7.15 -0.87 -21.43
C PHE A 107 7.08 -2.27 -20.78
N ILE A 108 5.99 -2.99 -20.98
CA ILE A 108 5.83 -4.36 -20.44
C ILE A 108 6.91 -5.30 -21.00
N THR A 109 7.26 -5.19 -22.29
CA THR A 109 8.36 -5.98 -22.87
C THR A 109 9.74 -5.64 -22.31
N GLN A 110 9.94 -4.39 -21.87
CA GLN A 110 11.17 -3.93 -21.23
C GLN A 110 11.25 -4.26 -19.73
N LYS A 111 10.41 -5.19 -19.24
CA LYS A 111 10.30 -5.64 -17.84
C LYS A 111 9.72 -4.61 -16.87
N TYR A 112 9.00 -3.59 -17.36
CA TYR A 112 8.19 -2.75 -16.49
C TYR A 112 6.83 -3.40 -16.22
N ILE A 113 6.29 -3.24 -15.02
CA ILE A 113 4.92 -3.63 -14.71
C ILE A 113 4.03 -2.41 -14.92
N CYS A 114 3.20 -2.44 -15.96
CA CYS A 114 2.19 -1.43 -16.22
C CYS A 114 0.80 -2.05 -16.05
N THR A 115 -0.02 -1.51 -15.15
CA THR A 115 -1.40 -1.95 -14.96
C THR A 115 -2.33 -0.97 -15.65
N LYS A 116 -3.18 -1.48 -16.55
CA LYS A 116 -4.21 -0.67 -17.20
C LYS A 116 -5.25 -0.25 -16.17
N CYS A 117 -5.40 1.07 -15.97
CA CYS A 117 -6.51 1.61 -15.21
C CYS A 117 -7.66 1.89 -16.20
N VAL A 118 -8.78 1.19 -16.06
CA VAL A 118 -9.97 1.47 -16.86
C VAL A 118 -10.68 2.66 -16.22
N LEU A 119 -10.58 3.82 -16.87
CA LEU A 119 -11.35 4.98 -16.50
C LEU A 119 -12.78 4.76 -17.03
N LYS A 120 -13.73 4.53 -16.12
CA LYS A 120 -15.15 4.61 -16.47
C LYS A 120 -15.49 6.09 -16.58
N ASN A 121 -15.82 6.55 -17.78
CA ASN A 121 -16.55 7.80 -17.97
C ASN A 121 -18.00 7.60 -17.51
#